data_AF-A0A0A7FST7-F1
#
_entry.id   AF-A0A0A7FST7-F1
#
_cell.length_a   1.000
_cell.length_b   1.000
_cell.length_c   1.000
_cell.angle_alpha   90.00
_cell.angle_beta   90.00
_cell.angle_gamma   90.00
#
_symmetry.space_group_name_H-M   'P 1'
#
loop_
_entity.id
_entity.type
_entity.pdbx_description
1 polymer ?
#
loop_
_entity_poly.entity_id
_entity_poly.type
_entity_poly.pdbx_seq_one_letter_code
_entity_poly.pdbx_strand_id
1 'polypeptide(L)'
;MALKTRGDIYNVYTNIKTENIYRVSSIVSHFSGVNVQPNKAIVGKNAFLHESGIHQHGVLENRETYEIMTPESVGFKTSNMILGKHSGRHAFEERVKELGCNLDDIKLNEAFKKFKDLADKKKEVSDKDIEALIYHGTVNVEDKYKLINFSLTTCNKMSSTATVNITYDGKDIEEAACGDGPVNALYNAVERAINKKLVLKDYNINAITSGADALGEVIVKLSYEDKNIIGRSVSTNVIEASIMAYMNALNKIVN
;
A
#
# COMPACT_ATOMS: atom_id res chain seq x y z
N MET A 1 -11.08 14.59 -18.38
CA MET A 1 -10.77 15.99 -18.00
C MET A 1 -10.91 16.98 -19.14
N ALA A 2 -10.53 16.67 -20.38
CA ALA A 2 -10.69 17.60 -21.52
C ALA A 2 -12.09 18.24 -21.64
N LEU A 3 -13.16 17.47 -21.46
CA LEU A 3 -14.54 17.99 -21.47
C LEU A 3 -14.84 18.97 -20.31
N LYS A 4 -14.23 18.76 -19.12
CA LYS A 4 -14.44 19.62 -17.96
C LYS A 4 -13.60 20.89 -18.02
N THR A 5 -12.36 20.80 -18.54
CA THR A 5 -11.46 21.95 -18.65
C THR A 5 -11.70 22.80 -19.90
N ARG A 6 -12.23 22.21 -20.97
CA ARG A 6 -12.53 22.90 -22.24
C ARG A 6 -14.00 22.80 -22.64
N GLY A 7 -14.90 22.98 -21.65
CA GLY A 7 -16.34 23.03 -21.90
C GLY A 7 -16.74 24.11 -22.91
N ASP A 8 -15.96 25.19 -22.97
CA ASP A 8 -16.05 26.29 -23.94
C ASP A 8 -15.93 25.83 -25.39
N ILE A 9 -15.08 24.83 -25.67
CA ILE A 9 -14.90 24.27 -27.01
C ILE A 9 -15.92 23.16 -27.29
N TYR A 10 -16.02 22.20 -26.37
CA TYR A 10 -16.68 20.93 -26.68
C TYR A 10 -18.21 21.00 -26.56
N ASN A 11 -18.74 21.94 -25.78
CA ASN A 11 -20.18 22.14 -25.56
C ASN A 11 -20.97 20.84 -25.24
N VAL A 12 -20.33 19.90 -24.55
CA VAL A 12 -20.92 18.64 -24.06
C VAL A 12 -20.56 18.45 -22.59
N TYR A 13 -21.42 17.76 -21.85
CA TYR A 13 -21.22 17.49 -20.42
C TYR A 13 -21.27 15.99 -20.12
N THR A 14 -20.74 15.62 -18.95
CA THR A 14 -20.81 14.26 -18.41
C THR A 14 -21.22 14.30 -16.95
N ASN A 15 -21.84 13.24 -16.45
CA ASN A 15 -22.19 13.10 -15.04
C ASN A 15 -21.03 12.55 -14.18
N ILE A 16 -19.79 12.56 -14.72
CA ILE A 16 -18.62 12.07 -13.99
C ILE A 16 -18.25 13.07 -12.88
N LYS A 17 -18.24 12.59 -11.64
CA LYS A 17 -17.70 13.31 -10.49
C LYS A 17 -16.18 13.25 -10.52
N THR A 18 -15.54 14.25 -11.13
CA THR A 18 -14.09 14.25 -11.39
C THR A 18 -13.25 14.27 -10.12
N GLU A 19 -13.82 14.75 -9.02
CA GLU A 19 -13.22 14.81 -7.69
C GLU A 19 -12.95 13.41 -7.11
N ASN A 20 -13.40 12.33 -7.77
CA ASN A 20 -13.09 10.95 -7.40
C ASN A 20 -12.01 10.31 -8.29
N ILE A 21 -11.49 10.99 -9.31
CA ILE A 21 -10.57 10.40 -10.30
C ILE A 21 -9.30 9.87 -9.61
N TYR A 22 -8.68 10.67 -8.74
CA TYR A 22 -7.48 10.25 -8.02
C TYR A 22 -7.73 8.99 -7.19
N ARG A 23 -8.79 9.00 -6.37
CA ARG A 23 -9.19 7.85 -5.54
C ARG A 23 -9.45 6.60 -6.37
N VAL A 24 -10.20 6.71 -7.46
CA VAL A 24 -10.48 5.57 -8.35
C VAL A 24 -9.18 5.01 -8.95
N SER A 25 -8.26 5.87 -9.35
CA SER A 25 -6.94 5.44 -9.83
C SER A 25 -6.17 4.68 -8.76
N SER A 26 -6.18 5.16 -7.51
CA SER A 26 -5.55 4.47 -6.37
C SER A 26 -6.19 3.09 -6.12
N ILE A 27 -7.52 2.99 -6.18
CA ILE A 27 -8.25 1.73 -6.04
C ILE A 27 -7.89 0.74 -7.17
N VAL A 28 -7.85 1.20 -8.43
CA VAL A 28 -7.47 0.34 -9.56
C VAL A 28 -6.02 -0.11 -9.45
N SER A 29 -5.11 0.79 -9.10
CA SER A 29 -3.71 0.47 -8.87
C SER A 29 -3.56 -0.58 -7.76
N HIS A 30 -4.31 -0.38 -6.66
CA HIS A 30 -4.43 -1.38 -5.61
C HIS A 30 -4.95 -2.69 -6.18
N PHE A 31 -6.18 -2.85 -6.67
CA PHE A 31 -6.66 -4.19 -7.04
C PHE A 31 -5.88 -4.87 -8.19
N SER A 32 -5.33 -4.10 -9.13
CA SER A 32 -4.53 -4.65 -10.23
C SER A 32 -3.10 -5.02 -9.85
N GLY A 33 -2.52 -4.37 -8.84
CA GLY A 33 -1.09 -4.49 -8.51
C GLY A 33 -0.16 -3.76 -9.46
N VAL A 34 -0.72 -2.90 -10.33
CA VAL A 34 0.04 -2.07 -11.25
C VAL A 34 0.14 -0.67 -10.67
N ASN A 35 1.36 -0.20 -10.45
CA ASN A 35 1.61 1.15 -9.92
C ASN A 35 1.26 2.25 -10.93
N VAL A 36 0.73 3.36 -10.44
CA VAL A 36 0.55 4.57 -11.24
C VAL A 36 1.91 5.22 -11.51
N GLN A 37 2.23 5.46 -12.78
CA GLN A 37 3.48 6.12 -13.15
C GLN A 37 3.51 7.56 -12.61
N PRO A 38 4.67 8.06 -12.12
CA PRO A 38 4.77 9.41 -11.56
C PRO A 38 4.31 10.52 -12.53
N ASN A 39 4.56 10.34 -13.82
CA ASN A 39 4.19 11.26 -14.91
C ASN A 39 2.82 10.94 -15.55
N LYS A 40 2.02 10.04 -14.98
CA LYS A 40 0.68 9.75 -15.49
C LYS A 40 -0.16 11.02 -15.43
N ALA A 41 -0.76 11.41 -16.55
CA ALA A 41 -1.64 12.57 -16.60
C ALA A 41 -2.74 12.49 -15.54
N ILE A 42 -3.03 13.61 -14.88
CA ILE A 42 -4.08 13.82 -13.87
C ILE A 42 -3.82 13.15 -12.51
N VAL A 43 -3.33 11.91 -12.50
CA VAL A 43 -3.26 11.08 -11.27
C VAL A 43 -1.85 10.73 -10.83
N GLY A 44 -0.84 11.01 -11.65
CA GLY A 44 0.56 10.79 -11.31
C GLY A 44 1.03 11.73 -10.20
N LYS A 45 1.99 11.27 -9.39
CA LYS A 45 2.57 12.07 -8.29
C LYS A 45 3.10 13.43 -8.76
N ASN A 46 3.55 13.54 -10.01
CA ASN A 46 4.13 14.76 -10.57
C ASN A 46 3.12 15.60 -11.36
N ALA A 47 1.83 15.22 -11.39
CA ALA A 47 0.84 15.88 -12.23
C ALA A 47 0.58 17.36 -11.85
N PHE A 48 0.84 17.74 -10.59
CA PHE A 48 0.63 19.09 -10.05
C PHE A 48 1.87 19.64 -9.33
N LEU A 49 3.06 19.08 -9.60
CA LEU A 49 4.31 19.54 -9.00
C LEU A 49 5.03 20.53 -9.92
N HIS A 50 5.47 21.67 -9.35
CA HIS A 50 6.21 22.71 -10.05
C HIS A 50 7.59 22.89 -9.43
N GLU A 51 8.63 22.58 -10.20
CA GLU A 51 10.03 22.61 -9.71
C GLU A 51 10.76 23.91 -10.09
N SER A 52 10.51 24.45 -11.29
CA SER A 52 11.22 25.62 -11.79
C SER A 52 10.77 26.91 -11.09
N GLY A 53 11.72 27.77 -10.70
CA GLY A 53 11.44 29.04 -10.02
C GLY A 53 10.53 29.98 -10.83
N ILE A 54 10.64 29.99 -12.16
CA ILE A 54 9.73 30.77 -13.02
C ILE A 54 8.31 30.18 -13.06
N HIS A 55 8.17 28.87 -12.91
CA HIS A 55 6.86 28.21 -12.84
C HIS A 55 6.24 28.46 -11.46
N GLN A 56 7.02 28.36 -10.38
CA GLN A 56 6.57 28.68 -9.03
C GLN A 56 6.09 30.13 -8.93
N HIS A 57 6.88 31.09 -9.44
CA HIS A 57 6.48 32.49 -9.47
C HIS A 57 5.18 32.70 -10.27
N GLY A 58 5.04 32.09 -11.45
CA GLY A 58 3.81 32.21 -12.22
C GLY A 58 2.60 31.55 -11.55
N VAL A 59 2.79 30.43 -10.85
CA VAL A 59 1.71 29.78 -10.06
C VAL A 59 1.30 30.63 -8.85
N LEU A 60 2.25 31.34 -8.22
CA LEU A 60 1.96 32.26 -7.11
C LEU A 60 1.20 33.51 -7.57
N GLU A 61 1.58 34.08 -8.72
CA GLU A 61 0.91 35.26 -9.30
C GLU A 61 -0.46 34.90 -9.88
N ASN A 62 -0.53 33.85 -10.70
CA ASN A 62 -1.78 33.33 -11.26
C ASN A 62 -1.64 31.83 -11.58
N ARG A 63 -2.24 30.98 -10.74
CA ARG A 63 -2.25 29.52 -10.91
C ARG A 63 -2.64 29.05 -12.31
N GLU A 64 -3.62 29.69 -12.95
CA GLU A 64 -4.12 29.29 -14.27
C GLU A 64 -3.06 29.36 -15.38
N THR A 65 -1.96 30.08 -15.15
CA THR A 65 -0.82 30.18 -16.07
C THR A 65 -0.20 28.82 -16.38
N TYR A 66 -0.13 27.93 -15.38
CA TYR A 66 0.50 26.60 -15.51
C TYR A 66 -0.43 25.46 -15.09
N GLU A 67 -1.55 25.75 -14.42
CA GLU A 67 -2.53 24.76 -13.98
C GLU A 67 -3.84 24.90 -14.75
N ILE A 68 -4.03 24.09 -15.80
CA ILE A 68 -5.31 24.01 -16.54
C ILE A 68 -6.46 23.44 -15.70
N MET A 69 -6.13 22.80 -14.57
CA MET A 69 -7.08 22.29 -13.58
C MET A 69 -6.41 22.29 -12.21
N THR A 70 -7.20 22.44 -11.14
CA THR A 70 -6.65 22.41 -9.78
C THR A 70 -6.50 20.97 -9.28
N PRO A 71 -5.59 20.70 -8.32
CA PRO A 71 -5.49 19.38 -7.67
C PRO A 71 -6.83 18.92 -7.08
N GLU A 72 -7.57 19.82 -6.44
CA GLU A 72 -8.84 19.52 -5.79
C GLU A 72 -9.92 19.10 -6.80
N SER A 73 -9.89 19.65 -8.02
CA SER A 73 -10.85 19.33 -9.09
C SER A 73 -10.83 17.86 -9.54
N VAL A 74 -9.75 17.13 -9.22
CA VAL A 74 -9.56 15.71 -9.52
C VAL A 74 -9.47 14.83 -8.28
N GLY A 75 -9.67 15.43 -7.10
CA GLY A 75 -9.63 14.72 -5.81
C GLY A 75 -8.24 14.60 -5.20
N PHE A 76 -7.25 15.33 -5.70
CA PHE A 76 -5.92 15.38 -5.10
C PHE A 76 -5.95 16.37 -3.93
N LYS A 77 -5.79 15.87 -2.70
CA LYS A 77 -5.83 16.70 -1.49
C LYS A 77 -4.40 16.99 -1.03
N THR A 78 -4.05 18.27 -0.92
CA THR A 78 -2.92 18.73 -0.11
C THR A 78 -3.45 19.07 1.27
N SER A 79 -2.91 18.47 2.33
CA SER A 79 -3.26 18.91 3.69
C SER A 79 -2.03 19.10 4.56
N ASN A 80 -2.21 20.03 5.50
CA ASN A 80 -1.21 20.53 6.43
C ASN A 80 -1.30 19.86 7.81
N MET A 81 -2.23 18.91 8.00
CA MET A 81 -2.38 18.21 9.28
C MET A 81 -1.40 17.03 9.35
N ILE A 82 -0.40 17.16 10.22
CA ILE A 82 0.59 16.12 10.48
C ILE A 82 0.03 15.20 11.57
N LEU A 83 -0.17 13.92 11.25
CA LEU A 83 -0.47 12.91 12.25
C LEU A 83 0.84 12.26 12.73
N GLY A 84 0.91 11.95 14.02
CA GLY A 84 2.08 11.30 14.62
C GLY A 84 1.71 10.54 15.89
N LYS A 85 2.71 10.13 16.67
CA LYS A 85 2.49 9.24 17.83
C LYS A 85 1.53 9.78 18.90
N HIS A 86 1.37 11.10 18.96
CA HIS A 86 0.48 11.81 19.89
C HIS A 86 -0.93 12.06 19.34
N SER A 87 -1.18 11.74 18.08
CA SER A 87 -2.50 11.89 17.48
C SER A 87 -3.47 10.85 18.03
N GLY A 88 -4.62 11.32 18.53
CA GLY A 88 -5.69 10.46 19.05
C GLY A 88 -6.60 9.90 17.96
N ARG A 89 -7.48 8.96 18.35
CA ARG A 89 -8.41 8.27 17.46
C ARG A 89 -9.31 9.24 16.67
N HIS A 90 -9.80 10.30 17.30
CA HIS A 90 -10.65 11.28 16.61
C HIS A 90 -9.93 12.01 15.48
N ALA A 91 -8.70 12.49 15.72
CA ALA A 91 -7.90 13.14 14.68
C ALA A 91 -7.60 12.18 13.51
N PHE A 92 -7.35 10.91 13.82
CA PHE A 92 -7.19 9.88 12.80
C PHE A 92 -8.49 9.64 12.01
N GLU A 93 -9.63 9.49 12.69
CA GLU A 93 -10.94 9.26 12.04
C GLU A 93 -11.34 10.41 11.11
N GLU A 94 -11.21 11.65 11.59
CA GLU A 94 -11.46 12.85 10.78
C GLU A 94 -10.59 12.83 9.53
N ARG A 95 -9.30 12.48 9.69
CA ARG A 95 -8.38 12.36 8.58
C ARG A 95 -8.75 11.26 7.59
N VAL A 96 -9.16 10.09 8.07
CA VAL A 96 -9.65 8.99 7.23
C VAL A 96 -10.86 9.43 6.40
N LYS A 97 -11.81 10.17 7.01
CA LYS A 97 -12.97 10.73 6.31
C LYS A 97 -12.57 11.77 5.28
N GLU A 98 -11.61 12.64 5.60
CA GLU A 98 -11.04 13.60 4.66
C GLU A 98 -10.37 12.90 3.47
N LEU A 99 -9.71 11.76 3.66
CA LEU A 99 -9.17 10.95 2.56
C LEU A 99 -10.26 10.24 1.74
N GLY A 100 -11.53 10.49 2.06
CA GLY A 100 -12.69 9.93 1.36
C GLY A 100 -12.99 8.47 1.75
N CYS A 101 -12.36 7.96 2.80
CA CYS A 101 -12.59 6.61 3.31
C CYS A 101 -13.66 6.65 4.41
N ASN A 102 -14.71 5.85 4.26
CA ASN A 102 -15.70 5.63 5.30
C ASN A 102 -15.52 4.22 5.84
N LEU A 103 -14.93 4.10 7.02
CA LEU A 103 -14.75 2.84 7.73
C LEU A 103 -15.83 2.70 8.80
N ASP A 104 -16.28 1.46 9.03
CA ASP A 104 -17.03 1.12 10.23
C ASP A 104 -16.12 1.20 11.47
N ASP A 105 -16.72 1.26 12.67
CA ASP A 105 -15.97 1.40 13.92
C ASP A 105 -14.93 0.29 14.14
N ILE A 106 -15.22 -0.93 13.69
CA ILE A 106 -14.33 -2.07 13.83
C ILE A 106 -13.07 -1.85 13.00
N LYS A 107 -13.23 -1.59 11.69
CA LYS A 107 -12.11 -1.33 10.77
C LYS A 107 -11.36 -0.07 11.13
N LEU A 108 -12.05 0.96 11.62
CA LEU A 108 -11.42 2.17 12.09
C LEU A 108 -10.49 1.90 13.28
N ASN A 109 -10.93 1.07 14.24
CA ASN A 109 -10.11 0.68 15.38
C ASN A 109 -8.88 -0.15 14.96
N GLU A 110 -9.05 -1.08 14.03
CA GLU A 110 -7.93 -1.87 13.47
C GLU A 110 -6.92 -0.98 12.74
N ALA A 111 -7.39 -0.09 11.87
CA ALA A 111 -6.55 0.86 11.17
C ALA A 111 -5.85 1.81 12.15
N PHE A 112 -6.55 2.26 13.20
CA PHE A 112 -5.97 3.12 14.23
C PHE A 112 -4.87 2.42 15.03
N LYS A 113 -5.02 1.12 15.35
CA LYS A 113 -3.97 0.34 16.00
C LYS A 113 -2.71 0.27 15.12
N LYS A 114 -2.87 -0.07 13.83
CA LYS A 114 -1.76 -0.10 12.87
C LYS A 114 -1.13 1.28 12.68
N PHE A 115 -1.93 2.34 12.71
CA PHE A 115 -1.45 3.71 12.70
C PHE A 115 -0.57 4.01 13.93
N LYS A 116 -0.97 3.59 15.13
CA LYS A 116 -0.15 3.76 16.34
C LYS A 116 1.17 3.00 16.26
N ASP A 117 1.13 1.75 15.81
CA ASP A 117 2.35 0.94 15.61
C ASP A 117 3.30 1.59 14.60
N LEU A 118 2.75 2.18 13.53
CA LEU A 118 3.52 2.93 12.54
C LEU A 118 4.08 4.23 13.12
N ALA A 119 3.26 4.99 13.83
CA ALA A 119 3.64 6.27 14.43
C ALA A 119 4.68 6.13 15.55
N ASP A 120 4.81 4.95 16.15
CA ASP A 120 5.90 4.67 17.10
C ASP A 120 7.22 4.41 16.38
N LYS A 121 7.18 3.92 15.14
CA LYS A 121 8.35 3.67 14.27
C LYS A 121 8.73 4.88 13.40
N LYS A 122 7.79 5.80 13.16
CA LYS A 122 7.91 6.92 12.21
C LYS A 122 7.57 8.26 12.89
N LYS A 123 8.39 9.29 12.67
CA LYS A 123 8.18 10.61 13.33
C LYS A 123 6.85 11.27 12.91
N GLU A 124 6.55 11.21 11.62
CA GLU A 124 5.36 11.80 11.02
C GLU A 124 4.72 10.80 10.06
N VAL A 125 3.40 10.64 10.16
CA VAL A 125 2.62 9.75 9.31
C VAL A 125 1.90 10.59 8.27
N SER A 126 2.28 10.39 7.00
CA SER A 126 1.69 11.08 5.85
C SER A 126 0.36 10.46 5.43
N ASP A 127 -0.40 11.18 4.61
CA ASP A 127 -1.64 10.66 4.02
C ASP A 127 -1.46 9.37 3.25
N LYS A 128 -0.34 9.25 2.53
CA LYS A 128 0.00 8.02 1.80
C LYS A 128 0.21 6.85 2.75
N ASP A 129 0.78 7.09 3.93
CA ASP A 129 0.92 6.05 4.93
C ASP A 129 -0.46 5.64 5.47
N ILE A 130 -1.36 6.60 5.72
CA ILE A 130 -2.74 6.33 6.18
C ILE A 130 -3.54 5.56 5.11
N GLU A 131 -3.51 6.03 3.87
CA GLU A 131 -4.14 5.34 2.72
C GLU A 131 -3.60 3.92 2.60
N ALA A 132 -2.28 3.73 2.66
CA ALA A 132 -1.66 2.42 2.66
C ALA A 132 -2.21 1.55 3.81
N LEU A 133 -2.19 2.04 5.05
CA LEU A 133 -2.71 1.27 6.19
C LEU A 133 -4.18 0.86 6.02
N ILE A 134 -5.01 1.72 5.43
CA ILE A 134 -6.44 1.44 5.19
C ILE A 134 -6.60 0.40 4.08
N TYR A 135 -5.98 0.62 2.92
CA TYR A 135 -6.14 -0.25 1.75
C TYR A 135 -5.47 -1.63 1.95
N HIS A 136 -4.36 -1.70 2.69
CA HIS A 136 -3.68 -2.96 2.98
C HIS A 136 -4.20 -3.63 4.25
N GLY A 137 -4.95 -2.91 5.08
CA GLY A 137 -5.40 -3.38 6.38
C GLY A 137 -6.75 -4.08 6.42
N THR A 138 -7.52 -4.08 5.32
CA THR A 138 -8.93 -4.50 5.29
C THR A 138 -9.17 -5.72 4.41
N VAL A 139 -8.69 -6.89 4.85
CA VAL A 139 -9.26 -8.17 4.43
C VAL A 139 -9.76 -8.87 5.69
N ASN A 140 -11.05 -8.65 6.00
CA ASN A 140 -11.81 -9.34 7.05
C ASN A 140 -12.16 -10.76 6.61
N VAL A 141 -11.15 -11.60 6.49
CA VAL A 141 -11.32 -13.04 6.56
C VAL A 141 -10.59 -13.43 7.83
N GLU A 142 -11.18 -14.26 8.69
CA GLU A 142 -10.39 -14.90 9.74
C GLU A 142 -9.21 -15.59 9.06
N ASP A 143 -8.02 -15.02 9.19
CA ASP A 143 -6.82 -15.54 8.55
C ASP A 143 -6.65 -16.99 8.98
N LYS A 144 -6.79 -17.91 8.01
CA LYS A 144 -6.66 -19.33 8.26
C LYS A 144 -5.23 -19.70 8.67
N TYR A 145 -4.26 -19.01 8.07
CA TYR A 145 -2.85 -19.09 8.42
C TYR A 145 -2.43 -17.78 9.09
N LYS A 146 -1.91 -17.88 10.32
CA LYS A 146 -1.40 -16.74 11.09
C LYS A 146 0.09 -16.92 11.36
N LEU A 147 0.91 -15.97 10.90
CA LEU A 147 2.32 -15.95 11.23
C LEU A 147 2.49 -15.47 12.67
N ILE A 148 3.06 -16.31 13.54
CA ILE A 148 3.37 -15.94 14.93
C ILE A 148 4.69 -15.18 14.97
N ASN A 149 5.74 -15.78 14.39
CA ASN A 149 7.07 -15.19 14.30
C ASN A 149 7.88 -15.85 13.16
N PHE A 150 9.03 -15.25 12.87
CA PHE A 150 10.05 -15.86 12.02
C PHE A 150 11.44 -15.50 12.53
N SER A 151 12.40 -16.37 12.24
CA SER A 151 13.84 -16.13 12.38
C SER A 151 14.50 -16.28 11.03
N LEU A 152 15.48 -15.44 10.74
CA LEU A 152 16.18 -15.43 9.47
C LEU A 152 17.67 -15.20 9.69
N THR A 153 18.49 -16.09 9.15
CA THR A 153 19.94 -15.93 9.05
C THR A 153 20.31 -15.90 7.57
N THR A 154 21.00 -14.84 7.14
CA THR A 154 21.44 -14.67 5.76
C THR A 154 22.91 -14.29 5.72
N CYS A 155 23.61 -14.73 4.67
CA CYS A 155 25.01 -14.39 4.41
C CYS A 155 25.20 -14.24 2.90
N ASN A 156 26.10 -13.35 2.47
CA ASN A 156 26.32 -13.05 1.05
C ASN A 156 26.71 -14.29 0.21
N LYS A 157 27.48 -15.23 0.78
CA LYS A 157 28.05 -16.37 0.04
C LYS A 157 27.54 -17.74 0.51
N MET A 158 26.47 -17.77 1.30
CA MET A 158 25.85 -19.00 1.78
C MET A 158 24.33 -18.90 1.61
N SER A 159 23.66 -20.04 1.50
CA SER A 159 22.20 -20.07 1.50
C SER A 159 21.65 -19.41 2.76
N SER A 160 20.58 -18.63 2.59
CA SER A 160 19.83 -18.10 3.73
C SER A 160 19.02 -19.22 4.37
N THR A 161 18.90 -19.20 5.70
CA THR A 161 18.07 -20.14 6.47
C THR A 161 17.00 -19.34 7.18
N ALA A 162 15.75 -19.77 7.03
CA ALA A 162 14.62 -19.19 7.72
C ALA A 162 13.88 -20.26 8.52
N THR A 163 13.39 -19.87 9.69
CA THR A 163 12.44 -20.62 10.50
C THR A 163 11.17 -19.80 10.64
N VAL A 164 10.01 -20.41 10.46
CA VAL A 164 8.71 -19.75 10.61
C VAL A 164 7.87 -20.53 11.60
N ASN A 165 7.09 -19.82 12.41
CA ASN A 165 6.06 -20.41 13.24
C ASN A 165 4.69 -19.88 12.78
N ILE A 166 3.83 -20.78 12.33
CA ILE A 166 2.52 -20.47 11.75
C ILE A 166 1.44 -21.24 12.50
N THR A 167 0.40 -20.54 12.95
CA THR A 167 -0.81 -21.17 13.45
C THR A 167 -1.76 -21.46 12.29
N TYR A 168 -2.25 -22.71 12.20
CA TYR A 168 -3.24 -23.16 11.25
C TYR A 168 -4.15 -24.23 11.89
N ASP A 169 -5.47 -24.10 11.74
CA ASP A 169 -6.48 -24.98 12.36
C ASP A 169 -6.26 -25.19 13.88
N GLY A 170 -5.83 -24.14 14.59
CA GLY A 170 -5.58 -24.16 16.03
C GLY A 170 -4.28 -24.88 16.45
N LYS A 171 -3.43 -25.26 15.50
CA LYS A 171 -2.12 -25.87 15.76
C LYS A 171 -1.00 -24.93 15.33
N ASP A 172 0.02 -24.83 16.17
CA ASP A 172 1.25 -24.12 15.83
C ASP A 172 2.21 -25.09 15.13
N ILE A 173 2.67 -24.69 13.94
CA ILE A 173 3.58 -25.46 13.11
C ILE A 173 4.85 -24.64 12.97
N GLU A 174 5.96 -25.21 13.41
CA GLU A 174 7.29 -24.64 13.25
C GLU A 174 8.06 -25.42 12.19
N GLU A 175 8.53 -24.72 11.17
CA GLU A 175 9.29 -25.32 10.07
C GLU A 175 10.44 -24.41 9.64
N ALA A 176 11.45 -25.04 9.06
CA ALA A 176 12.65 -24.35 8.59
C ALA A 176 13.02 -24.76 7.17
N ALA A 177 13.58 -23.81 6.43
CA ALA A 177 14.08 -24.06 5.09
C ALA A 177 15.29 -23.19 4.74
N CYS A 178 16.09 -23.69 3.82
CA CYS A 178 17.12 -22.90 3.15
C CYS A 178 16.56 -22.31 1.85
N GLY A 179 17.19 -21.23 1.38
CA GLY A 179 16.93 -20.65 0.07
C GLY A 179 18.08 -19.80 -0.42
N ASP A 180 18.04 -19.43 -1.69
CA ASP A 180 19.10 -18.66 -2.36
C ASP A 180 19.15 -17.19 -1.91
N GLY A 181 18.20 -16.79 -1.07
CA GLY A 181 18.14 -15.47 -0.45
C GLY A 181 17.12 -15.45 0.69
N PRO A 182 17.04 -14.35 1.46
CA PRO A 182 16.24 -14.28 2.67
C PRO A 182 14.75 -14.47 2.41
N VAL A 183 14.24 -13.84 1.35
CA VAL A 183 12.83 -13.94 0.94
C VAL A 183 12.51 -15.36 0.47
N ASN A 184 13.39 -15.97 -0.33
CA ASN A 184 13.17 -17.34 -0.80
C ASN A 184 13.20 -18.36 0.34
N ALA A 185 14.12 -18.22 1.30
CA ALA A 185 14.17 -19.09 2.48
C ALA A 185 12.88 -19.00 3.31
N LEU A 186 12.35 -17.79 3.51
CA LEU A 186 11.07 -17.58 4.20
C LEU A 186 9.92 -18.26 3.46
N TYR A 187 9.83 -18.10 2.14
CA TYR A 187 8.77 -18.73 1.35
C TYR A 187 8.86 -20.26 1.38
N ASN A 188 10.06 -20.82 1.23
CA ASN A 188 10.27 -22.27 1.32
C ASN A 188 9.88 -22.81 2.71
N ALA A 189 10.16 -22.06 3.79
CA ALA A 189 9.78 -22.45 5.15
C ALA A 189 8.26 -22.43 5.34
N VAL A 190 7.58 -21.41 4.81
CA VAL A 190 6.11 -21.34 4.79
C VAL A 190 5.52 -22.52 3.99
N GLU A 191 6.04 -22.81 2.80
CA GLU A 191 5.57 -23.94 1.97
C GLU A 191 5.69 -25.29 2.68
N ARG A 192 6.77 -25.51 3.43
CA ARG A 192 6.96 -26.69 4.28
C ARG A 192 5.93 -26.73 5.41
N ALA A 193 5.76 -25.62 6.13
CA ALA A 193 4.80 -25.52 7.24
C ALA A 193 3.36 -25.88 6.82
N ILE A 194 2.95 -25.45 5.62
CA ILE A 194 1.59 -25.66 5.12
C ILE A 194 1.45 -26.91 4.24
N ASN A 195 2.56 -27.60 3.96
CA ASN A 195 2.67 -28.73 3.03
C ASN A 195 2.02 -28.45 1.65
N LYS A 196 2.29 -27.28 1.08
CA LYS A 196 1.82 -26.89 -0.26
C LYS A 196 2.92 -26.14 -1.00
N LYS A 197 3.06 -26.45 -2.28
CA LYS A 197 3.96 -25.74 -3.18
C LYS A 197 3.20 -24.63 -3.90
N LEU A 198 3.69 -23.40 -3.84
CA LEU A 198 3.11 -22.25 -4.52
C LEU A 198 4.12 -21.74 -5.56
N VAL A 199 3.65 -21.26 -6.70
CA VAL A 199 4.55 -20.70 -7.72
C VAL A 199 4.52 -19.18 -7.62
N LEU A 200 5.63 -18.58 -7.17
CA LEU A 200 5.82 -17.14 -7.24
C LEU A 200 5.97 -16.72 -8.71
N LYS A 201 4.98 -15.99 -9.23
CA LYS A 201 4.97 -15.47 -10.61
C LYS A 201 5.57 -14.07 -10.70
N ASP A 202 5.31 -13.24 -9.70
CA ASP A 202 5.79 -11.86 -9.64
C ASP A 202 6.09 -11.46 -8.19
N TYR A 203 7.14 -10.68 -8.02
CA TYR A 203 7.58 -10.10 -6.75
C TYR A 203 8.00 -8.67 -7.02
N ASN A 204 7.33 -7.73 -6.38
CA ASN A 204 7.59 -6.32 -6.54
C ASN A 204 7.70 -5.64 -5.18
N ILE A 205 8.70 -4.78 -5.03
CA ILE A 205 8.98 -4.03 -3.81
C ILE A 205 9.11 -2.55 -4.16
N ASN A 206 8.33 -1.70 -3.49
CA ASN A 206 8.31 -0.26 -3.72
C ASN A 206 8.40 0.50 -2.41
N ALA A 207 9.13 1.60 -2.41
CA ALA A 207 9.03 2.58 -1.32
C ALA A 207 7.77 3.43 -1.54
N ILE A 208 6.84 3.39 -0.58
CA ILE A 208 5.64 4.24 -0.59
C ILE A 208 6.02 5.67 -0.18
N THR A 209 6.84 5.76 0.87
CA THR A 209 7.34 7.02 1.43
C THR A 209 8.85 7.10 1.35
N SER A 210 9.41 8.26 1.67
CA SER A 210 10.84 8.54 1.63
C SER A 210 11.40 8.73 3.02
N GLY A 211 12.69 8.50 3.20
CA GLY A 211 13.38 8.61 4.49
C GLY A 211 13.93 7.26 4.96
N ALA A 212 14.70 7.28 6.05
CA ALA A 212 15.21 6.05 6.66
C ALA A 212 14.09 5.19 7.28
N ASP A 213 12.93 5.81 7.54
CA ASP A 213 11.70 5.24 8.06
C ASP A 213 10.63 5.06 6.97
N ALA A 214 11.05 4.98 5.71
CA ALA A 214 10.17 4.74 4.58
C ALA A 214 9.40 3.42 4.72
N LEU A 215 8.11 3.46 4.37
CA LEU A 215 7.30 2.26 4.23
C LEU A 215 7.67 1.54 2.92
N GLY A 216 8.06 0.26 3.05
CA GLY A 216 8.19 -0.65 1.92
C GLY A 216 6.88 -1.40 1.69
N GLU A 217 6.30 -1.22 0.51
CA GLU A 217 5.24 -2.09 -0.01
C GLU A 217 5.87 -3.29 -0.71
N VAL A 218 5.40 -4.48 -0.38
CA VAL A 218 5.68 -5.69 -1.13
C VAL A 218 4.39 -6.23 -1.72
N ILE A 219 4.42 -6.48 -3.03
CA ILE A 219 3.34 -7.08 -3.80
C ILE A 219 3.86 -8.42 -4.33
N VAL A 220 3.15 -9.50 -4.03
CA VAL A 220 3.47 -10.84 -4.54
C VAL A 220 2.31 -11.35 -5.37
N LYS A 221 2.62 -12.00 -6.49
CA LYS A 221 1.67 -12.73 -7.31
C LYS A 221 2.02 -14.21 -7.24
N LEU A 222 1.16 -14.99 -6.60
CA LEU A 222 1.28 -16.44 -6.52
C LEU A 222 0.37 -17.10 -7.55
N SER A 223 0.77 -18.26 -8.03
CA SER A 223 -0.03 -19.14 -8.85
C SER A 223 -0.23 -20.46 -8.12
N TYR A 224 -1.50 -20.85 -7.99
CA TYR A 224 -1.93 -22.10 -7.38
C TYR A 224 -3.13 -22.64 -8.17
N GLU A 225 -3.04 -23.88 -8.65
CA GLU A 225 -4.07 -24.52 -9.48
C GLU A 225 -4.55 -23.61 -10.65
N ASP A 226 -3.59 -23.03 -11.38
CA ASP A 226 -3.79 -22.08 -12.50
C ASP A 226 -4.51 -20.77 -12.17
N LYS A 227 -4.88 -20.54 -10.91
CA LYS A 227 -5.38 -19.24 -10.43
C LYS A 227 -4.22 -18.34 -10.04
N ASN A 228 -4.34 -17.06 -10.38
CA ASN A 228 -3.42 -16.03 -9.94
C ASN A 228 -3.98 -15.33 -8.71
N ILE A 229 -3.21 -15.34 -7.62
CA ILE A 229 -3.57 -14.69 -6.36
C ILE A 229 -2.55 -13.60 -6.06
N ILE A 230 -3.04 -12.43 -5.66
CA ILE A 230 -2.19 -11.29 -5.31
C ILE A 230 -2.26 -11.07 -3.79
N GLY A 231 -1.08 -11.04 -3.17
CA GLY A 231 -0.90 -10.64 -1.78
C GLY A 231 -0.10 -9.34 -1.69
N ARG A 232 -0.38 -8.57 -0.64
CA ARG A 232 0.33 -7.31 -0.36
C ARG A 232 0.56 -7.15 1.10
N SER A 233 1.65 -6.49 1.46
CA SER A 233 1.89 -5.99 2.80
C SER A 233 2.76 -4.75 2.77
N VAL A 234 2.67 -3.97 3.83
CA VAL A 234 3.44 -2.76 4.03
C VAL A 234 4.08 -2.82 5.40
N SER A 235 5.39 -2.59 5.47
CA SER A 235 6.12 -2.45 6.73
C SER A 235 7.34 -1.54 6.52
N THR A 236 7.85 -0.95 7.61
CA THR A 236 9.19 -0.34 7.62
C THR A 236 10.29 -1.41 7.50
N ASN A 237 9.98 -2.68 7.75
CA ASN A 237 10.85 -3.82 7.51
C ASN A 237 10.41 -4.57 6.25
N VAL A 238 11.20 -4.47 5.18
CA VAL A 238 10.90 -5.09 3.88
C VAL A 238 10.92 -6.62 3.91
N ILE A 239 11.64 -7.25 4.84
CA ILE A 239 11.63 -8.71 5.02
C ILE A 239 10.30 -9.15 5.63
N GLU A 240 9.84 -8.42 6.66
CA GLU A 240 8.53 -8.62 7.28
C GLU A 240 7.40 -8.38 6.26
N ALA A 241 7.47 -7.28 5.50
CA ALA A 241 6.52 -7.01 4.41
C ALA A 241 6.51 -8.16 3.39
N SER A 242 7.67 -8.74 3.07
CA SER A 242 7.76 -9.83 2.10
C SER A 242 7.06 -11.12 2.55
N ILE A 243 7.26 -11.56 3.79
CA ILE A 243 6.58 -12.75 4.31
C ILE A 243 5.09 -12.48 4.54
N MET A 244 4.73 -11.30 5.06
CA MET A 244 3.33 -10.95 5.28
C MET A 244 2.54 -10.82 3.97
N ALA A 245 3.14 -10.28 2.91
CA ALA A 245 2.51 -10.24 1.58
C ALA A 245 2.22 -11.65 1.06
N TYR A 246 3.13 -12.59 1.31
CA TYR A 246 2.96 -14.00 0.97
C TYR A 246 1.85 -14.68 1.77
N MET A 247 1.81 -14.46 3.09
CA MET A 247 0.72 -14.96 3.95
C MET A 247 -0.64 -14.40 3.52
N ASN A 248 -0.70 -13.11 3.16
CA ASN A 248 -1.91 -12.46 2.66
C ASN A 248 -2.37 -13.00 1.30
N ALA A 249 -1.44 -13.44 0.43
CA ALA A 249 -1.79 -14.18 -0.78
C ALA A 249 -2.32 -15.57 -0.42
N LEU A 250 -1.64 -16.29 0.46
CA LEU A 250 -2.02 -17.64 0.90
C LEU A 250 -3.43 -17.69 1.50
N ASN A 251 -3.79 -16.74 2.36
CA ASN A 251 -5.12 -16.69 2.98
C ASN A 251 -6.25 -16.44 1.96
N LYS A 252 -5.94 -15.97 0.75
CA LYS A 252 -6.92 -15.84 -0.36
C LYS A 252 -7.07 -17.12 -1.19
N ILE A 253 -6.14 -18.07 -1.07
CA ILE A 253 -6.21 -19.37 -1.79
C ILE A 253 -7.26 -20.28 -1.18
N VAL A 254 -7.50 -20.15 0.13
CA VAL A 254 -8.31 -21.10 0.90
C VAL A 254 -9.76 -20.64 1.08
N ASN A 255 -10.13 -19.52 0.46
CA ASN A 255 -11.52 -19.05 0.34
C ASN A 255 -12.11 -19.33 -1.04
#